data_AF-A0A383CAK6-F1
#
_entry.id   AF-A0A383CAK6-F1
#
_cell.length_a   1.000
_cell.length_b   1.000
_cell.length_c   1.000
_cell.angle_alpha   90.00
_cell.angle_beta   90.00
_cell.angle_gamma   90.00
#
_symmetry.space_group_name_H-M   'P 1'
#
loop_
_entity.id
_entity.type
_entity.pdbx_description
1 polymer ?
#
loop_
_entity_poly.entity_id
_entity_poly.type
_entity_poly.pdbx_seq_one_letter_code
_entity_poly.pdbx_strand_id
1 'polypeptide(L)'
;MLDVFFLTICLDFITSLNFPMSLKVNEIYFSIQGESTHAGRPCIFIRLTYCNLRCTYCDTTYAFYEGKDMEIYEIIEKIKKWNCRLVEVTGGEPLFQDKCITLLN
;
A
#
# COMPACT_ATOMS: atom_id res chain seq x y z
N MET A 1 6.32 -0.49 12.10
CA MET A 1 7.38 0.36 11.53
C MET A 1 6.84 0.75 10.16
N LEU A 2 6.41 2.00 9.97
CA LEU A 2 5.76 2.42 8.73
C LEU A 2 6.78 2.37 7.61
N ASP A 3 6.59 1.45 6.67
CA ASP A 3 7.42 1.36 5.48
C ASP A 3 7.03 2.50 4.52
N VAL A 4 7.66 3.66 4.71
CA VAL A 4 7.44 4.83 3.86
C VAL A 4 8.27 4.68 2.60
N PHE A 5 7.63 4.29 1.50
CA PHE A 5 8.29 4.12 0.21
C PHE A 5 8.03 5.32 -0.73
N PHE A 6 9.10 5.96 -1.19
CA PHE A 6 9.02 6.93 -2.27
C PHE A 6 8.87 6.22 -3.60
N LEU A 7 7.64 5.86 -3.98
CA LEU A 7 7.37 5.42 -5.35
C LEU A 7 7.58 6.61 -6.31
N THR A 8 8.76 6.67 -6.93
CA THR A 8 8.89 7.35 -8.22
C THR A 8 8.34 6.41 -9.26
N ILE A 9 7.05 6.53 -9.57
CA ILE A 9 6.35 5.61 -10.48
C ILE A 9 7.01 5.66 -11.88
N CYS A 10 7.91 4.71 -12.15
CA CYS A 10 8.36 4.39 -13.50
C CYS A 10 7.36 3.39 -14.10
N LEU A 11 6.27 3.93 -14.65
CA LEU A 11 5.18 3.15 -15.26
C LEU A 11 5.60 2.19 -16.37
N ASP A 12 6.77 2.41 -16.95
CA ASP A 12 7.23 1.68 -18.13
C ASP A 12 7.74 0.26 -17.79
N PHE A 13 7.97 -0.08 -16.51
CA PHE A 13 8.51 -1.38 -16.11
C PHE A 13 7.44 -2.41 -15.70
N ILE A 14 6.33 -1.96 -15.11
CA ILE A 14 5.30 -2.84 -14.51
C ILE A 14 4.44 -3.55 -15.56
N THR A 15 4.31 -2.99 -16.77
CA THR A 15 3.54 -3.58 -17.88
C THR A 15 4.24 -4.74 -18.58
N SER A 16 5.54 -4.98 -18.33
CA SER A 16 6.36 -5.98 -19.03
C SER A 16 6.29 -7.40 -18.43
N LEU A 17 5.75 -7.59 -17.24
CA LEU A 17 5.83 -8.86 -16.49
C LEU A 17 4.44 -9.46 -16.29
N ASN A 18 4.11 -10.50 -17.09
CA ASN A 18 2.91 -11.33 -16.95
C ASN A 18 2.97 -12.22 -15.69
N PHE A 19 2.78 -11.62 -14.51
CA PHE A 19 2.53 -12.33 -13.26
C PHE A 19 1.13 -11.98 -12.74
N PRO A 20 0.43 -12.89 -12.05
CA PRO A 20 -0.82 -12.53 -11.37
C PRO A 20 -0.47 -11.51 -10.27
N MET A 21 -0.79 -10.24 -10.47
CA MET A 21 -0.32 -9.11 -9.64
C MET A 21 -1.44 -8.53 -8.78
N SER A 22 -2.38 -9.38 -8.34
CA SER A 22 -3.42 -9.00 -7.39
C SER A 22 -2.90 -8.89 -5.95
N LEU A 23 -3.26 -7.79 -5.29
CA LEU A 23 -3.11 -7.57 -3.86
C LEU A 23 -4.50 -7.46 -3.21
N LYS A 24 -4.64 -7.98 -2.00
CA LYS A 24 -5.81 -7.74 -1.16
C LYS A 24 -5.67 -6.38 -0.50
N VAL A 25 -6.41 -5.40 -0.99
CA VAL A 25 -6.38 -4.02 -0.52
C VAL A 25 -7.61 -3.76 0.35
N ASN A 26 -7.38 -3.29 1.57
CA ASN A 26 -8.43 -2.87 2.48
C ASN A 26 -8.96 -1.48 2.10
N GLU A 27 -8.05 -0.49 1.98
CA GLU A 27 -8.41 0.89 1.62
C GLU A 27 -7.26 1.64 0.94
N ILE A 28 -7.61 2.64 0.12
CA ILE A 28 -6.67 3.59 -0.49
C ILE A 28 -7.24 4.99 -0.33
N TYR A 29 -6.47 5.89 0.28
CA TYR A 29 -6.91 7.27 0.54
C TYR A 29 -5.75 8.26 0.56
N PHE A 30 -6.08 9.54 0.38
CA PHE A 30 -5.12 10.65 0.44
C PHE A 30 -5.28 11.39 1.76
N SER A 31 -4.17 11.63 2.47
CA SER A 31 -4.17 12.30 3.77
C SER A 31 -2.82 12.98 4.02
N ILE A 32 -2.60 13.41 5.26
CA ILE A 32 -1.33 13.90 5.77
C ILE A 32 -0.68 12.79 6.61
N GLN A 33 0.61 12.53 6.42
CA GLN A 33 1.37 11.61 7.25
C GLN A 33 1.44 12.15 8.69
N GLY A 34 1.07 11.33 9.67
CA GLY A 34 1.07 11.68 11.08
C GLY A 34 2.37 11.32 11.82
N GLU A 35 3.19 10.44 11.26
CA GLU A 35 4.31 9.82 11.98
C GLU A 35 5.67 9.97 11.27
N SER A 36 6.74 9.76 12.04
CA SER A 36 8.12 9.61 11.54
C SER A 36 8.65 10.81 10.73
N THR A 37 9.64 10.56 9.86
CA THR A 37 10.41 11.57 9.10
C THR A 37 9.56 12.40 8.13
N HIS A 38 8.39 11.91 7.75
CA HIS A 38 7.51 12.55 6.78
C HIS A 38 6.25 13.17 7.39
N ALA A 39 6.16 13.22 8.73
CA ALA A 39 5.06 13.84 9.43
C ALA A 39 4.75 15.26 8.90
N GLY A 40 3.47 15.54 8.65
CA GLY A 40 3.00 16.81 8.10
C GLY A 40 3.02 16.91 6.57
N ARG A 41 3.51 15.89 5.84
CA ARG A 41 3.49 15.89 4.37
C ARG A 41 2.23 15.21 3.83
N PRO A 42 1.69 15.69 2.69
CA PRO A 42 0.65 14.96 1.97
C PRO A 42 1.20 13.61 1.48
N CYS A 43 0.42 12.54 1.70
CA CYS A 43 0.74 11.20 1.27
C CYS A 43 -0.52 10.42 0.87
N ILE A 44 -0.31 9.38 0.07
CA ILE A 44 -1.36 8.43 -0.31
C ILE A 44 -1.12 7.15 0.49
N PHE A 45 -2.09 6.71 1.27
CA PHE A 45 -2.03 5.45 1.99
C PHE A 45 -2.63 4.33 1.15
N ILE A 46 -1.93 3.19 1.10
CA ILE A 46 -2.42 1.92 0.56
C ILE A 46 -2.41 0.92 1.71
N ARG A 47 -3.58 0.66 2.30
CA ARG A 47 -3.74 -0.31 3.38
C ARG A 47 -4.02 -1.69 2.80
N LEU A 48 -3.10 -2.63 3.00
CA LEU A 48 -3.26 -4.04 2.63
C LEU A 48 -4.00 -4.81 3.72
N THR A 49 -4.58 -5.93 3.31
CA THR A 49 -5.25 -6.91 4.18
C THR A 49 -4.26 -8.01 4.57
N TYR A 50 -4.54 -8.70 5.67
CA TYR A 50 -3.80 -9.82 6.26
C TYR A 50 -2.58 -9.43 7.09
N CYS A 51 -2.48 -10.01 8.28
CA CYS A 51 -1.33 -9.88 9.16
C CYS A 51 -1.12 -11.18 9.93
N ASN A 52 0.11 -11.66 9.94
CA ASN A 52 0.54 -12.83 10.71
C ASN A 52 0.80 -12.50 12.19
N LEU A 53 0.88 -11.22 12.53
CA LEU A 53 1.09 -10.79 13.92
C LEU A 53 -0.24 -10.80 14.67
N ARG A 54 -0.23 -11.38 15.87
CA ARG A 54 -1.37 -11.42 16.80
C ARG A 54 -1.17 -10.40 17.93
N CYS A 55 -0.98 -9.13 17.55
CA CYS A 55 -0.72 -8.06 18.50
C CYS A 55 -1.95 -7.83 19.40
N THR A 56 -1.74 -7.82 20.72
CA THR A 56 -2.80 -7.57 21.72
C THR A 56 -3.29 -6.12 21.71
N TYR A 57 -2.50 -5.21 21.14
CA TYR A 57 -2.77 -3.77 21.02
C TYR A 57 -3.11 -3.37 19.57
N CYS A 58 -3.66 -4.28 18.77
CA CYS A 58 -3.99 -3.98 17.38
C CYS A 58 -5.31 -3.21 17.29
N ASP A 59 -5.24 -1.92 16.96
CA ASP A 59 -6.42 -1.07 16.77
C ASP A 59 -7.12 -1.29 15.41
N THR A 60 -6.56 -2.10 14.51
CA THR A 60 -7.03 -2.28 13.12
C THR A 60 -7.43 -3.73 12.82
N THR A 61 -8.19 -4.36 13.72
CA THR A 61 -8.59 -5.78 13.57
C THR A 61 -9.49 -6.06 12.36
N TYR A 62 -10.17 -5.04 11.83
CA TYR A 62 -10.97 -5.17 10.60
C TYR A 62 -10.10 -5.43 9.35
N ALA A 63 -8.83 -4.99 9.35
CA ALA A 63 -7.90 -5.21 8.23
C ALA A 63 -7.36 -6.65 8.13
N PHE A 64 -7.74 -7.57 9.03
CA PHE A 64 -7.32 -8.97 8.96
C PHE A 64 -8.05 -9.77 7.87
N TYR A 65 -9.29 -9.42 7.52
CA TYR A 65 -10.15 -10.25 6.67
C TYR A 65 -10.91 -9.48 5.59
N GLU A 66 -11.07 -8.17 5.75
CA GLU A 66 -11.80 -7.34 4.80
C GLU A 66 -10.86 -6.73 3.75
N GLY A 67 -11.36 -6.62 2.52
CA GLY A 67 -10.65 -5.97 1.42
C GLY A 67 -11.14 -6.45 0.06
N LYS A 68 -10.60 -5.84 -0.99
CA LYS A 68 -10.87 -6.20 -2.39
C LYS A 68 -9.57 -6.64 -3.04
N ASP A 69 -9.64 -7.69 -3.83
CA ASP A 69 -8.55 -8.06 -4.71
C ASP A 69 -8.46 -6.98 -5.80
N MET A 70 -7.30 -6.33 -5.88
CA MET A 70 -7.01 -5.28 -6.86
C MET A 70 -5.73 -5.64 -7.57
N GLU A 71 -5.71 -5.54 -8.89
CA GLU A 71 -4.46 -5.66 -9.63
C GLU A 71 -3.57 -4.44 -9.37
N ILE A 72 -2.26 -4.63 -9.30
CA ILE A 72 -1.31 -3.53 -9.06
C ILE A 72 -1.47 -2.38 -10.08
N TYR A 73 -1.80 -2.69 -11.35
CA TYR A 73 -2.07 -1.65 -12.34
C TYR A 73 -3.27 -0.77 -11.94
N GLU A 74 -4.34 -1.36 -11.38
CA GLU A 74 -5.53 -0.63 -10.93
C GLU A 74 -5.21 0.26 -9.74
N ILE A 75 -4.37 -0.24 -8.83
CA ILE A 75 -3.87 0.53 -7.68
C ILE A 75 -3.11 1.76 -8.19
N ILE A 76 -2.17 1.57 -9.13
CA ILE A 76 -1.36 2.64 -9.71
C ILE A 76 -2.25 3.68 -10.42
N GLU A 77 -3.18 3.23 -11.27
CA GLU A 77 -4.11 4.13 -11.96
C GLU A 77 -5.01 4.91 -10.99
N LYS A 78 -5.39 4.29 -9.86
CA LYS A 78 -6.17 4.96 -8.82
C LYS A 78 -5.36 6.03 -8.11
N ILE A 79 -4.10 5.76 -7.75
CA ILE A 79 -3.27 6.69 -6.98
C ILE A 79 -2.75 7.87 -7.80
N LYS A 80 -2.56 7.69 -9.11
CA LYS A 80 -2.20 8.76 -10.06
C LYS A 80 -3.14 9.94 -10.09
N LYS A 81 -4.40 9.76 -9.65
CA LYS A 81 -5.39 10.84 -9.58
C LYS A 81 -4.99 11.93 -8.60
N TRP A 82 -4.13 11.61 -7.63
CA TRP A 82 -3.56 12.57 -6.69
C TRP A 82 -2.19 13.02 -7.17
N ASN A 83 -1.95 14.32 -7.20
CA ASN A 83 -0.63 14.90 -7.48
C ASN A 83 0.29 14.79 -6.24
N CYS A 84 0.58 13.55 -5.82
CA CYS A 84 1.34 13.25 -4.63
C CYS A 84 2.40 12.19 -4.94
N ARG A 85 3.64 12.48 -4.55
CA ARG A 85 4.82 11.62 -4.82
C ARG A 85 5.17 10.72 -3.63
N LEU A 86 4.47 10.89 -2.51
CA LEU A 86 4.65 10.12 -1.30
C LEU A 86 3.50 9.11 -1.18
N VAL A 87 3.85 7.83 -1.15
CA VAL A 87 2.91 6.72 -1.01
C VAL A 87 3.35 5.87 0.17
N GLU A 88 2.41 5.51 1.02
CA GLU A 88 2.67 4.71 2.21
C GLU A 88 1.88 3.42 2.12
N VAL A 89 2.61 2.32 1.90
CA VAL A 89 2.02 0.99 1.91
C VAL A 89 2.03 0.50 3.36
N THR A 90 0.86 0.22 3.89
CA THR A 90 0.63 -0.13 5.30
C THR A 90 -0.44 -1.21 5.38
N GLY A 91 -0.91 -1.52 6.59
CA GLY A 91 -2.08 -2.37 6.78
C GLY A 91 -1.77 -3.84 6.76
N GLY A 92 -2.47 -4.55 7.66
CA GLY A 92 -2.03 -5.87 8.05
C GLY A 92 -0.53 -5.88 8.35
N GLU A 93 0.17 -6.86 7.80
CA GLU A 93 1.62 -6.83 7.61
C GLU A 93 1.86 -6.72 6.10
N PRO A 94 2.33 -5.56 5.56
CA PRO A 94 2.44 -5.34 4.12
C PRO A 94 3.25 -6.41 3.39
N LEU A 95 4.33 -6.89 4.01
CA LEU A 95 5.21 -7.92 3.46
C LEU A 95 4.62 -9.34 3.57
N PHE A 96 3.44 -9.51 4.14
CA PHE A 96 2.74 -10.80 4.18
C PHE A 96 2.18 -11.18 2.80
N GLN A 97 1.93 -10.20 1.93
CA GLN A 97 1.58 -10.46 0.54
C GLN A 97 2.86 -10.32 -0.30
N ASP A 98 3.45 -11.44 -0.75
CA ASP A 98 4.73 -11.44 -1.48
C ASP A 98 4.76 -10.46 -2.66
N LYS A 99 3.63 -10.30 -3.34
CA LYS A 99 3.46 -9.40 -4.50
C LYS A 99 3.57 -7.91 -4.14
N CYS A 100 3.51 -7.56 -2.85
CA CYS A 100 3.70 -6.19 -2.36
C CYS A 100 5.08 -5.68 -2.77
N ILE A 101 6.10 -6.55 -2.84
CA ILE A 101 7.44 -6.15 -3.28
C ILE A 101 7.44 -5.55 -4.69
N THR A 102 6.52 -5.99 -5.56
CA THR A 102 6.39 -5.47 -6.91
C THR A 102 5.67 -4.13 -6.94
N LEU A 103 4.87 -3.81 -5.93
CA LEU A 103 4.31 -2.46 -5.75
C LEU A 103 5.39 -1.50 -5.22
N LEU A 104 6.41 -1.99 -4.52
CA LEU A 104 7.45 -1.18 -3.87
C LEU A 104 8.65 -0.84 -4.78
N ASN A 105 8.86 -1.60 -5.86
CA ASN A 105 9.94 -1.42 -6.84
C ASN A 105 9.45 -0.72 -8.11
#